data_AF-A0A2P4XWS3-F1
#
_entry.id   AF-A0A2P4XWS3-F1
#
_cell.length_a   1.000
_cell.length_b   1.000
_cell.length_c   1.000
_cell.angle_alpha   90.00
_cell.angle_beta   90.00
_cell.angle_gamma   90.00
#
_symmetry.space_group_name_H-M   'P 1'
#
loop_
_entity.id
_entity.type
_entity.pdbx_description
1 polymer ?
#
loop_
_entity_poly.entity_id
_entity_poly.type
_entity_poly.pdbx_seq_one_letter_code
_entity_poly.pdbx_strand_id
1 'polypeptide(L)'
;MNARNGDTPNNQDDDADDEEDAFEIEEELEEHAAAATVMNVLHTALKPFFSLFLSYFVCLSCFPGIISVIPSVTLHLGDWFPIVLVGCYNLGDLVGKNLPVYAMYFDVSTLHLPWLFQLSFLPLFMAALVHPFDDITIIVAVLLLGLTTGYVATSSIILAPSICSEYQKEVAGMVGSLSSIIGLCAGSYNGLALEAVVQFWTGDIPQ
;
A
#
# COMPACT_ATOMS: atom_id res chain seq x y z
N MET A 1 10.04 -81.32 -14.32
CA MET A 1 9.05 -80.60 -13.49
C MET A 1 9.64 -79.24 -13.18
N ASN A 2 9.17 -78.19 -13.85
CA ASN A 2 9.65 -76.82 -13.69
C ASN A 2 9.17 -76.25 -12.35
N ALA A 3 10.10 -75.75 -11.54
CA ALA A 3 9.78 -74.94 -10.37
C ALA A 3 9.46 -73.51 -10.84
N ARG A 4 8.24 -73.06 -10.59
CA ARG A 4 7.80 -71.67 -10.79
C ARG A 4 7.19 -71.21 -9.46
N ASN A 5 8.05 -70.80 -8.53
CA ASN A 5 7.73 -69.90 -7.42
C ASN A 5 8.44 -68.60 -7.81
N GLY A 6 7.82 -67.44 -7.95
CA GLY A 6 6.62 -66.93 -7.29
C GLY A 6 7.03 -65.51 -6.93
N ASP A 7 7.05 -64.63 -7.94
CA ASP A 7 7.16 -63.19 -7.72
C ASP A 7 5.91 -62.78 -6.96
N THR A 8 6.07 -62.47 -5.68
CA THR A 8 5.09 -61.71 -4.92
C THR A 8 4.90 -60.37 -5.65
N PRO A 9 3.66 -60.03 -6.09
CA PRO A 9 3.40 -58.70 -6.61
C PRO A 9 3.67 -57.67 -5.51
N ASN A 10 4.35 -56.62 -5.89
CA ASN A 10 4.82 -55.53 -5.06
C ASN A 10 3.66 -54.60 -4.69
N ASN A 11 2.63 -55.11 -4.00
CA ASN A 11 1.42 -54.34 -3.69
C ASN A 11 1.64 -53.20 -2.68
N GLN A 12 2.80 -53.12 -2.03
CA GLN A 12 3.07 -52.10 -1.02
C GLN A 12 3.55 -50.77 -1.63
N ASP A 13 4.13 -50.82 -2.83
CA ASP A 13 4.63 -49.64 -3.54
C ASP A 13 3.50 -49.00 -4.38
N ASP A 14 2.63 -49.81 -5.00
CA ASP A 14 1.46 -49.32 -5.77
C ASP A 14 0.44 -48.57 -4.88
N ASP A 15 0.20 -49.04 -3.63
CA ASP A 15 -0.73 -48.39 -2.69
C ASP A 15 -0.17 -47.05 -2.13
N ALA A 16 1.16 -46.90 -2.07
CA ALA A 16 1.81 -45.69 -1.59
C ALA A 16 1.87 -44.61 -2.68
N ASP A 17 2.14 -45.02 -3.93
CA ASP A 17 2.14 -44.13 -5.09
C ASP A 17 0.72 -43.56 -5.35
N ASP A 18 -0.34 -44.36 -5.19
CA ASP A 18 -1.74 -43.90 -5.33
C ASP A 18 -2.17 -42.89 -4.23
N GLU A 19 -1.64 -43.04 -2.99
CA GLU A 19 -1.89 -42.07 -1.89
C GLU A 19 -1.11 -40.76 -2.10
N GLU A 20 0.12 -40.83 -2.63
CA GLU A 20 0.96 -39.67 -2.94
C GLU A 20 0.36 -38.87 -4.12
N ASP A 21 -0.07 -39.54 -5.20
CA ASP A 21 -0.78 -38.93 -6.33
C ASP A 21 -2.11 -38.28 -5.89
N ALA A 22 -2.88 -38.94 -5.02
CA ALA A 22 -4.13 -38.37 -4.49
C ALA A 22 -3.89 -37.13 -3.63
N PHE A 23 -2.82 -37.15 -2.83
CA PHE A 23 -2.40 -36.01 -2.02
C PHE A 23 -1.93 -34.84 -2.88
N GLU A 24 -1.12 -35.08 -3.92
CA GLU A 24 -0.69 -34.04 -4.87
C GLU A 24 -1.89 -33.41 -5.59
N ILE A 25 -2.89 -34.21 -6.00
CA ILE A 25 -4.10 -33.71 -6.65
C ILE A 25 -4.95 -32.86 -5.68
N GLU A 26 -5.07 -33.27 -4.40
CA GLU A 26 -5.76 -32.46 -3.38
C GLU A 26 -5.03 -31.13 -3.15
N GLU A 27 -3.70 -31.13 -3.09
CA GLU A 27 -2.87 -29.93 -2.91
C GLU A 27 -2.98 -28.98 -4.11
N GLU A 28 -2.90 -29.49 -5.35
CA GLU A 28 -3.11 -28.69 -6.57
C GLU A 28 -4.52 -28.10 -6.64
N LEU A 29 -5.55 -28.87 -6.26
CA LEU A 29 -6.94 -28.41 -6.26
C LEU A 29 -7.14 -27.30 -5.22
N GLU A 30 -6.54 -27.43 -4.04
CA GLU A 30 -6.59 -26.45 -2.97
C GLU A 30 -5.84 -25.16 -3.37
N GLU A 31 -4.66 -25.28 -4.02
CA GLU A 31 -3.93 -24.15 -4.59
C GLU A 31 -4.75 -23.43 -5.66
N HIS A 32 -5.35 -24.16 -6.59
CA HIS A 32 -6.22 -23.58 -7.62
C HIS A 32 -7.45 -22.89 -7.03
N ALA A 33 -8.08 -23.48 -6.01
CA ALA A 33 -9.20 -22.87 -5.31
C ALA A 33 -8.79 -21.60 -4.55
N ALA A 34 -7.62 -21.61 -3.89
CA ALA A 34 -7.06 -20.46 -3.22
C ALA A 34 -6.73 -19.33 -4.22
N ALA A 35 -6.06 -19.66 -5.32
CA ALA A 35 -5.71 -18.71 -6.39
C ALA A 35 -6.96 -18.08 -7.02
N ALA A 36 -7.99 -18.89 -7.32
CA ALA A 36 -9.27 -18.40 -7.83
C ALA A 36 -9.95 -17.46 -6.82
N THR A 37 -9.88 -17.77 -5.53
CA THR A 37 -10.43 -16.94 -4.45
C THR A 37 -9.72 -15.60 -4.35
N VAL A 38 -8.38 -15.61 -4.32
CA VAL A 38 -7.56 -14.39 -4.29
C VAL A 38 -7.81 -13.54 -5.53
N MET A 39 -7.86 -14.13 -6.72
CA MET A 39 -8.10 -13.41 -7.97
C MET A 39 -9.50 -12.80 -8.00
N ASN A 40 -10.52 -13.52 -7.50
CA ASN A 40 -11.88 -13.00 -7.41
C ASN A 40 -11.97 -11.83 -6.41
N VAL A 41 -11.31 -11.93 -5.25
CA VAL A 41 -11.21 -10.85 -4.27
C VAL A 41 -10.49 -9.64 -4.86
N LEU A 42 -9.36 -9.86 -5.54
CA LEU A 42 -8.59 -8.81 -6.19
C LEU A 42 -9.41 -8.09 -7.25
N HIS A 43 -10.15 -8.82 -8.08
CA HIS A 43 -11.01 -8.22 -9.11
C HIS A 43 -12.19 -7.46 -8.51
N THR A 44 -12.82 -8.01 -7.47
CA THR A 44 -13.98 -7.40 -6.80
C THR A 44 -13.59 -6.14 -6.03
N ALA A 45 -12.50 -6.19 -5.29
CA ALA A 45 -12.01 -5.12 -4.42
C ALA A 45 -10.81 -4.35 -5.02
N LEU A 46 -10.63 -4.40 -6.34
CA LEU A 46 -9.53 -3.73 -7.02
C LEU A 46 -9.46 -2.24 -6.70
N LYS A 47 -10.62 -1.58 -6.68
CA LYS A 47 -10.73 -0.13 -6.48
C LYS A 47 -10.29 0.31 -5.08
N PRO A 48 -10.78 -0.28 -3.98
CA PRO A 48 -10.26 0.02 -2.64
C PRO A 48 -8.78 -0.35 -2.49
N PHE A 49 -8.33 -1.47 -3.04
CA PHE A 49 -6.91 -1.81 -3.00
C PHE A 49 -6.04 -0.80 -3.74
N PHE A 50 -6.43 -0.39 -4.94
CA PHE A 50 -5.68 0.61 -5.71
C PHE A 50 -5.65 1.98 -4.99
N SER A 51 -6.76 2.39 -4.38
CA SER A 51 -6.80 3.63 -3.61
C SER A 51 -5.90 3.59 -2.37
N LEU A 52 -5.89 2.44 -1.69
CA LEU A 52 -5.02 2.20 -0.54
C LEU A 52 -3.54 2.22 -0.96
N PHE A 53 -3.21 1.49 -2.03
CA PHE A 53 -1.90 1.51 -2.66
C PHE A 53 -1.46 2.93 -3.01
N LEU A 54 -2.30 3.70 -3.72
CA LEU A 54 -1.99 5.06 -4.16
C LEU A 54 -1.75 6.01 -2.98
N SER A 55 -2.56 5.88 -1.91
CA SER A 55 -2.42 6.68 -0.70
C SER A 55 -1.06 6.45 -0.03
N TYR A 56 -0.66 5.19 0.15
CA TYR A 56 0.63 4.85 0.73
C TYR A 56 1.80 5.17 -0.20
N PHE A 57 1.61 4.99 -1.50
CA PHE A 57 2.59 5.37 -2.51
C PHE A 57 2.91 6.87 -2.42
N VAL A 58 1.91 7.74 -2.53
CA VAL A 58 2.08 9.20 -2.45
C VAL A 58 2.68 9.59 -1.11
N CYS A 59 2.18 9.02 -0.01
CA CYS A 59 2.71 9.31 1.33
C CYS A 59 4.22 9.06 1.42
N LEU A 60 4.68 7.87 1.02
CA LEU A 60 6.10 7.49 1.16
C LEU A 60 6.98 8.13 0.09
N SER A 61 6.42 8.53 -1.05
CA SER A 61 7.13 9.35 -2.03
C SER A 61 7.39 10.76 -1.49
N CYS A 62 6.46 11.33 -0.72
CA CYS A 62 6.65 12.64 -0.10
C CYS A 62 7.46 12.60 1.21
N PHE A 63 7.29 11.55 2.02
CA PHE A 63 7.82 11.45 3.37
C PHE A 63 8.74 10.22 3.56
N PRO A 64 9.96 10.37 4.15
CA PRO A 64 10.61 11.61 4.55
C PRO A 64 11.32 12.35 3.41
N GLY A 65 11.46 11.74 2.22
CA GLY A 65 12.31 12.22 1.11
C GLY A 65 12.18 13.72 0.80
N ILE A 66 11.11 14.13 0.11
CA ILE A 66 10.92 15.53 -0.30
C ILE A 66 10.76 16.46 0.90
N ILE A 67 9.95 16.05 1.88
CA ILE A 67 9.56 16.90 3.02
C ILE A 67 10.78 17.26 3.90
N SER A 68 11.79 16.39 3.99
CA SER A 68 13.00 16.65 4.79
C SER A 68 13.93 17.72 4.20
N VAL A 69 13.85 17.96 2.89
CA VAL A 69 14.73 18.89 2.17
C VAL A 69 14.14 20.31 2.11
N ILE A 70 12.85 20.48 2.43
CA ILE A 70 12.19 21.78 2.36
C ILE A 70 12.79 22.73 3.42
N PRO A 71 13.44 23.84 3.01
CA PRO A 71 13.98 24.80 3.96
C PRO A 71 12.86 25.61 4.62
N SER A 72 13.02 25.93 5.90
CA SER A 72 12.16 26.91 6.60
C SER A 72 12.55 28.32 6.17
N VAL A 73 11.58 29.09 5.67
CA VAL A 73 11.77 30.44 5.12
C VAL A 73 11.30 31.50 6.11
N THR A 74 10.21 31.24 6.84
CA THR A 74 9.52 32.28 7.62
C THR A 74 9.70 32.12 9.12
N LEU A 75 9.62 30.90 9.63
CA LEU A 75 9.70 30.61 11.06
C LEU A 75 11.14 30.38 11.55
N HIS A 76 12.11 30.24 10.64
CA HIS A 76 13.53 30.04 10.93
C HIS A 76 13.81 28.85 11.87
N LEU A 77 13.06 27.75 11.71
CA LEU A 77 13.18 26.57 12.58
C LEU A 77 14.45 25.73 12.32
N GLY A 78 15.15 25.98 11.20
CA GLY A 78 16.31 25.19 10.79
C GLY A 78 15.98 23.69 10.79
N ASP A 79 16.78 22.91 11.52
CA ASP A 79 16.67 21.45 11.61
C ASP A 79 15.41 20.94 12.33
N TRP A 80 14.68 21.81 13.03
CA TRP A 80 13.42 21.44 13.71
C TRP A 80 12.22 21.40 12.76
N PHE A 81 12.32 22.01 11.59
CA PHE A 81 11.19 22.14 10.68
C PHE A 81 10.70 20.77 10.16
N PRO A 82 11.56 19.85 9.68
CA PRO A 82 11.13 18.51 9.31
C PRO A 82 10.42 17.77 10.44
N ILE A 83 10.89 17.90 11.68
CA ILE A 83 10.29 17.26 12.87
C ILE A 83 8.85 17.74 13.08
N VAL A 84 8.62 19.04 12.94
CA VAL A 84 7.28 19.63 13.03
C VAL A 84 6.39 19.10 11.91
N LEU A 85 6.89 19.02 10.67
CA LEU A 85 6.15 18.45 9.55
C LEU A 85 5.78 16.98 9.77
N VAL A 86 6.69 16.17 10.32
CA VAL A 86 6.39 14.78 10.75
C VAL A 86 5.24 14.77 11.76
N GLY A 87 5.30 15.64 12.77
CA GLY A 87 4.28 15.75 13.81
C GLY A 87 2.91 16.13 13.24
N CYS A 88 2.87 17.14 12.35
CA CYS A 88 1.65 17.59 11.69
C CYS A 88 1.06 16.52 10.77
N TYR A 89 1.90 15.79 10.03
CA TYR A 89 1.47 14.65 9.23
C TYR A 89 0.79 13.59 10.11
N ASN A 90 1.46 13.15 11.19
CA ASN A 90 0.93 12.11 12.08
C ASN A 90 -0.35 12.55 12.79
N LEU A 91 -0.45 13.82 13.18
CA LEU A 91 -1.67 14.37 13.77
C LEU A 91 -2.82 14.35 12.75
N GLY A 92 -2.56 14.81 11.52
CA GLY A 92 -3.52 14.77 10.43
C GLY A 92 -3.97 13.34 10.14
N ASP A 93 -3.03 12.41 10.01
CA ASP A 93 -3.27 11.00 9.74
C ASP A 93 -4.08 10.33 10.85
N LEU A 94 -3.75 10.59 12.12
CA LEU A 94 -4.54 10.12 13.26
C LEU A 94 -5.98 10.62 13.18
N VAL A 95 -6.18 11.91 12.97
CA VAL A 95 -7.53 12.50 12.84
C VAL A 95 -8.26 11.89 11.65
N GLY A 96 -7.60 11.81 10.49
CA GLY A 96 -8.12 11.22 9.26
C GLY A 96 -8.55 9.77 9.43
N LYS A 97 -7.77 8.94 10.13
CA LYS A 97 -8.11 7.55 10.42
C LYS A 97 -9.32 7.40 11.34
N ASN A 98 -9.57 8.35 12.24
CA ASN A 98 -10.70 8.33 13.17
C ASN A 98 -12.00 8.84 12.52
N LEU A 99 -11.92 9.75 11.53
CA LEU A 99 -13.10 10.34 10.89
C LEU A 99 -14.12 9.33 10.32
N PRO A 100 -13.74 8.25 9.63
CA PRO A 100 -14.68 7.29 9.04
C PRO A 100 -15.55 6.58 10.08
N VAL A 101 -15.10 6.50 11.34
CA VAL A 101 -15.90 5.95 12.45
C VAL A 101 -17.11 6.83 12.76
N TYR A 102 -16.98 8.14 12.60
CA TYR A 102 -18.05 9.11 12.87
C TYR A 102 -18.87 9.45 11.62
N ALA A 103 -18.21 9.59 10.47
CA ALA A 103 -18.85 9.93 9.21
C ALA A 103 -18.10 9.32 8.03
N MET A 104 -18.64 8.21 7.51
CA MET A 104 -18.11 7.56 6.31
C MET A 104 -18.74 8.18 5.06
N TYR A 105 -18.06 9.18 4.49
CA TYR A 105 -18.50 9.86 3.27
C TYR A 105 -18.08 9.15 1.98
N PHE A 106 -17.08 8.26 2.03
CA PHE A 106 -16.62 7.54 0.85
C PHE A 106 -17.34 6.22 0.69
N ASP A 107 -17.81 6.02 -0.53
CA ASP A 107 -18.35 4.76 -1.04
C ASP A 107 -17.45 4.25 -2.18
N VAL A 108 -17.63 3.00 -2.61
CA VAL A 108 -16.81 2.33 -3.63
C VAL A 108 -16.86 3.13 -4.93
N SER A 109 -18.01 3.73 -5.22
CA SER A 109 -18.24 4.64 -6.33
C SER A 109 -17.35 5.90 -6.22
N THR A 110 -17.28 6.53 -5.06
CA THR A 110 -16.64 7.85 -4.80
C THR A 110 -15.15 7.78 -4.47
N LEU A 111 -14.61 6.59 -4.18
CA LEU A 111 -13.24 6.38 -3.73
C LEU A 111 -12.13 6.87 -4.68
N HIS A 112 -12.47 7.16 -5.94
CA HIS A 112 -11.56 7.69 -6.95
C HIS A 112 -11.37 9.22 -6.88
N LEU A 113 -12.29 9.95 -6.25
CA LEU A 113 -12.19 11.41 -6.10
C LEU A 113 -10.89 11.86 -5.40
N PRO A 114 -10.44 11.24 -4.30
CA PRO A 114 -9.22 11.67 -3.63
C PRO A 114 -7.95 11.35 -4.42
N TRP A 115 -7.98 10.52 -5.47
CA TRP A 115 -6.75 10.10 -6.17
C TRP A 115 -6.02 11.26 -6.81
N LEU A 116 -6.75 12.12 -7.53
CA LEU A 116 -6.17 13.31 -8.15
C LEU A 116 -5.69 14.32 -7.10
N PHE A 117 -6.43 14.45 -6.00
CA PHE A 117 -6.05 15.31 -4.90
C PHE A 117 -4.76 14.81 -4.21
N GLN A 118 -4.66 13.50 -3.96
CA GLN A 118 -3.47 12.87 -3.40
C GLN A 118 -2.26 13.05 -4.34
N LEU A 119 -2.44 12.75 -5.63
CA LEU A 119 -1.39 12.96 -6.63
C LEU A 119 -0.97 14.41 -6.76
N SER A 120 -1.86 15.38 -6.51
CA SER A 120 -1.53 16.82 -6.57
C SER A 120 -0.57 17.29 -5.47
N PHE A 121 -0.45 16.55 -4.36
CA PHE A 121 0.52 16.88 -3.32
C PHE A 121 1.97 16.68 -3.79
N LEU A 122 2.23 15.68 -4.64
CA LEU A 122 3.58 15.41 -5.17
C LEU A 122 4.17 16.64 -5.91
N PRO A 123 3.51 17.20 -6.95
CA PRO A 123 4.01 18.38 -7.64
C PRO A 123 3.96 19.62 -6.75
N LEU A 124 3.04 19.71 -5.78
CA LEU A 124 2.98 20.82 -4.84
C LEU A 124 4.23 20.87 -3.95
N PHE A 125 4.67 19.74 -3.39
CA PHE A 125 5.90 19.70 -2.60
C PHE A 125 7.16 19.86 -3.45
N MET A 126 7.17 19.36 -4.69
CA MET A 126 8.27 19.63 -5.63
C MET A 126 8.35 21.12 -5.99
N ALA A 127 7.21 21.78 -6.23
CA ALA A 127 7.17 23.21 -6.46
C ALA A 127 7.66 24.00 -5.24
N ALA A 128 7.40 23.50 -4.02
CA ALA A 128 7.89 24.10 -2.78
C ALA A 128 9.41 24.06 -2.60
N LEU A 129 10.09 23.13 -3.28
CA LEU A 129 11.55 23.12 -3.32
C LEU A 129 12.12 24.20 -4.25
N VAL A 130 11.43 24.49 -5.36
CA VAL A 130 11.91 25.47 -6.37
C VAL A 130 11.50 26.90 -5.99
N HIS A 131 10.32 27.06 -5.42
CA HIS A 131 9.79 28.35 -4.99
C HIS A 131 9.52 28.32 -3.48
N PRO A 132 10.15 29.22 -2.70
CA PRO A 132 9.93 29.28 -1.26
C PRO A 132 8.48 29.68 -0.97
N PHE A 133 7.66 28.71 -0.55
CA PHE A 133 6.35 28.99 0.03
C PHE A 133 6.50 29.36 1.51
N ASP A 134 5.46 30.00 2.05
CA ASP A 134 5.36 30.26 3.48
C ASP A 134 5.29 28.94 4.28
N ASP A 135 6.01 28.88 5.41
CA ASP A 135 6.13 27.69 6.24
C ASP A 135 4.76 27.17 6.70
N ILE A 136 3.82 28.08 6.98
CA ILE A 136 2.45 27.73 7.37
C ILE A 136 1.73 27.00 6.25
N THR A 137 1.94 27.40 4.99
CA THR A 137 1.32 26.74 3.84
C THR A 137 1.79 25.30 3.72
N ILE A 138 3.09 25.07 3.92
CA ILE A 138 3.68 23.72 3.91
C ILE A 138 3.16 22.88 5.07
N ILE A 139 3.11 23.44 6.29
CA ILE A 139 2.55 22.76 7.47
C ILE A 139 1.10 22.33 7.22
N VAL A 140 0.26 23.24 6.70
CA VAL A 140 -1.14 22.96 6.40
C VAL A 140 -1.26 21.91 5.29
N ALA A 141 -0.44 21.99 4.24
CA ALA A 141 -0.43 21.00 3.16
C ALA A 141 -0.04 19.60 3.66
N VAL A 142 0.98 19.49 4.53
CA VAL A 142 1.41 18.22 5.13
C VAL A 142 0.34 17.66 6.08
N LEU A 143 -0.33 18.52 6.85
CA LEU A 143 -1.46 18.10 7.70
C LEU A 143 -2.62 17.58 6.85
N LEU A 144 -2.96 18.26 5.76
CA LEU A 144 -4.00 17.82 4.82
C LEU A 144 -3.62 16.53 4.09
N LEU A 145 -2.34 16.35 3.74
CA LEU A 145 -1.82 15.10 3.19
C LEU A 145 -2.02 13.94 4.17
N GLY A 146 -1.66 14.15 5.45
CA GLY A 146 -1.88 13.18 6.53
C GLY A 146 -3.36 12.84 6.68
N LEU A 147 -4.21 13.86 6.80
CA LEU A 147 -5.66 13.69 6.95
C LEU A 147 -6.27 12.90 5.80
N THR A 148 -5.92 13.24 4.56
CA THR A 148 -6.42 12.56 3.37
C THR A 148 -5.92 11.12 3.32
N THR A 149 -4.63 10.89 3.55
CA THR A 149 -4.04 9.56 3.57
C THR A 149 -4.72 8.67 4.61
N GLY A 150 -4.86 9.14 5.85
CA GLY A 150 -5.51 8.40 6.92
C GLY A 150 -6.98 8.10 6.64
N TYR A 151 -7.73 9.10 6.14
CA TYR A 151 -9.14 8.95 5.83
C TYR A 151 -9.39 7.99 4.67
N VAL A 152 -8.63 8.10 3.59
CA VAL A 152 -8.74 7.20 2.42
C VAL A 152 -8.28 5.78 2.76
N ALA A 153 -7.19 5.65 3.53
CA ALA A 153 -6.67 4.35 3.93
C ALA A 153 -7.68 3.59 4.80
N THR A 154 -8.19 4.21 5.87
CA THR A 154 -9.21 3.59 6.72
C THR A 154 -10.48 3.30 5.95
N SER A 155 -10.96 4.23 5.12
CA SER A 155 -12.15 4.00 4.29
C SER A 155 -11.97 2.79 3.37
N SER A 156 -10.81 2.66 2.73
CA SER A 156 -10.53 1.54 1.82
C SER A 156 -10.45 0.20 2.54
N ILE A 157 -9.85 0.16 3.74
CA ILE A 157 -9.77 -1.04 4.58
C ILE A 157 -11.15 -1.47 5.08
N ILE A 158 -12.04 -0.54 5.41
CA ILE A 158 -13.42 -0.85 5.80
C ILE A 158 -14.21 -1.38 4.59
N LEU A 159 -14.02 -0.76 3.42
CA LEU A 159 -14.82 -1.06 2.23
C LEU A 159 -14.41 -2.36 1.53
N ALA A 160 -13.11 -2.70 1.53
CA ALA A 160 -12.58 -3.90 0.88
C ALA A 160 -13.28 -5.21 1.30
N PRO A 161 -13.44 -5.55 2.60
CA PRO A 161 -14.18 -6.74 3.01
C PRO A 161 -15.70 -6.58 2.90
N SER A 162 -16.24 -5.36 2.87
CA SER A 162 -17.70 -5.13 2.79
C SER A 162 -18.31 -5.52 1.45
N ILE A 163 -17.51 -5.54 0.38
CA ILE A 163 -17.91 -5.92 -0.98
C ILE A 163 -17.60 -7.39 -1.31
N CYS A 164 -16.90 -8.09 -0.43
CA CYS A 164 -16.57 -9.50 -0.58
C CYS A 164 -17.60 -10.38 0.15
N SER A 165 -17.74 -11.63 -0.30
CA SER A 165 -18.55 -12.63 0.40
C SER A 165 -17.98 -12.94 1.79
N GLU A 166 -18.79 -13.43 2.72
CA GLU A 166 -18.34 -13.67 4.11
C GLU A 166 -17.13 -14.60 4.21
N TYR A 167 -17.07 -15.63 3.36
CA TYR A 167 -15.95 -16.56 3.28
C TYR A 167 -14.65 -15.92 2.78
N GLN A 168 -14.76 -14.80 2.03
CA GLN A 168 -13.64 -14.14 1.39
C GLN A 168 -13.14 -12.90 2.15
N LYS A 169 -13.79 -12.51 3.26
CA LYS A 169 -13.44 -11.31 4.03
C LYS A 169 -12.03 -11.38 4.59
N GLU A 170 -11.61 -12.55 5.07
CA GLU A 170 -10.25 -12.76 5.58
C GLU A 170 -9.21 -12.57 4.48
N VAL A 171 -9.42 -13.18 3.32
CA VAL A 171 -8.56 -13.02 2.14
C VAL A 171 -8.53 -11.57 1.67
N ALA A 172 -9.65 -10.86 1.69
CA ALA A 172 -9.71 -9.43 1.35
C ALA A 172 -8.86 -8.56 2.29
N GLY A 173 -8.86 -8.87 3.59
CA GLY A 173 -7.98 -8.22 4.56
C GLY A 173 -6.49 -8.48 4.28
N MET A 174 -6.13 -9.72 3.96
CA MET A 174 -4.75 -10.10 3.61
C MET A 174 -4.29 -9.41 2.33
N VAL A 175 -5.09 -9.46 1.25
CA VAL A 175 -4.78 -8.83 -0.03
C VAL A 175 -4.69 -7.30 0.11
N GLY A 176 -5.58 -6.68 0.89
CA GLY A 176 -5.51 -5.25 1.19
C GLY A 176 -4.24 -4.85 1.96
N SER A 177 -3.83 -5.69 2.92
CA SER A 177 -2.57 -5.49 3.66
C SER A 177 -1.36 -5.61 2.74
N LEU A 178 -1.34 -6.63 1.87
CA LEU A 178 -0.29 -6.81 0.86
C LEU A 178 -0.23 -5.61 -0.10
N SER A 179 -1.40 -5.16 -0.59
CA SER A 179 -1.50 -3.98 -1.45
C SER A 179 -0.92 -2.72 -0.79
N SER A 180 -1.16 -2.56 0.52
CA SER A 180 -0.56 -1.47 1.31
C SER A 180 0.96 -1.57 1.34
N ILE A 181 1.50 -2.76 1.63
CA ILE A 181 2.95 -3.00 1.67
C ILE A 181 3.60 -2.71 0.32
N ILE A 182 2.98 -3.15 -0.78
CA ILE A 182 3.46 -2.84 -2.13
C ILE A 182 3.47 -1.33 -2.37
N GLY A 183 2.44 -0.62 -1.91
CA GLY A 183 2.36 0.85 -1.95
C GLY A 183 3.49 1.53 -1.19
N LEU A 184 3.77 1.06 0.03
CA LEU A 184 4.88 1.55 0.86
C LEU A 184 6.24 1.33 0.18
N CYS A 185 6.48 0.12 -0.35
CA CYS A 185 7.71 -0.22 -1.05
C CYS A 185 7.89 0.65 -2.29
N ALA A 186 6.90 0.68 -3.19
CA ALA A 186 6.93 1.47 -4.42
C ALA A 186 7.09 2.97 -4.12
N GLY A 187 6.38 3.47 -3.10
CA GLY A 187 6.47 4.86 -2.66
C GLY A 187 7.87 5.21 -2.16
N SER A 188 8.51 4.31 -1.40
CA SER A 188 9.88 4.48 -0.91
C SER A 188 10.91 4.52 -2.05
N TYR A 189 10.80 3.63 -3.04
CA TYR A 189 11.66 3.66 -4.22
C TYR A 189 11.49 4.97 -5.02
N ASN A 190 10.24 5.42 -5.17
CA ASN A 190 9.96 6.68 -5.87
C ASN A 190 10.48 7.89 -5.08
N GLY A 191 10.32 7.91 -3.76
CA GLY A 191 10.87 8.96 -2.89
C GLY A 191 12.39 9.06 -3.00
N LEU A 192 13.11 7.93 -2.98
CA LEU A 192 14.56 7.89 -3.19
C LEU A 192 14.95 8.38 -4.59
N ALA A 193 14.20 8.00 -5.63
CA ALA A 193 14.44 8.47 -6.99
C ALA A 193 14.23 9.98 -7.11
N LEU A 194 13.18 10.52 -6.49
CA LEU A 194 12.91 11.96 -6.46
C LEU A 194 14.01 12.71 -5.70
N GLU A 195 14.45 12.20 -4.55
CA GLU A 195 15.56 12.77 -3.81
C GLU A 195 16.85 12.81 -4.64
N ALA A 196 17.17 11.71 -5.35
CA ALA A 196 18.33 11.66 -6.24
C ALA A 196 18.23 12.67 -7.39
N VAL A 197 17.03 12.85 -7.98
CA VAL A 197 16.78 13.85 -9.02
C VAL A 197 16.93 15.27 -8.48
N VAL A 198 16.41 15.54 -7.28
CA VAL A 198 16.55 16.84 -6.62
C VAL A 198 18.01 17.12 -6.31
N GLN A 199 18.75 16.17 -5.75
CA GLN A 199 20.19 16.32 -5.49
C GLN A 199 20.98 16.56 -6.77
N PHE A 200 20.66 15.87 -7.86
CA PHE A 200 21.27 16.11 -9.16
C PHE A 200 20.98 17.53 -9.67
N TRP A 201 19.75 18.01 -9.54
CA TRP A 201 19.36 19.34 -10.00
C TRP A 201 19.91 20.47 -9.13
N THR A 202 19.97 20.27 -7.81
CA THR A 202 20.42 21.28 -6.83
C THR A 202 21.94 21.24 -6.63
N GLY A 203 22.59 20.12 -6.95
CA GLY A 203 24.05 19.94 -6.89
C GLY A 203 24.82 20.76 -7.93
N ASP A 204 24.14 21.31 -8.94
CA ASP A 204 24.72 22.24 -9.92
C ASP A 204 24.65 23.72 -9.47
N ILE A 205 24.11 24.02 -8.28
CA ILE A 205 24.09 25.37 -7.72
C ILE A 205 25.31 25.53 -6.80
N PRO A 206 26.31 26.37 -7.14
CA PRO A 206 27.42 26.65 -6.24
C PRO A 206 26.87 27.32 -4.97
N GLN A 207 27.23 26.76 -3.81
CA GLN A 207 27.03 27.34 -2.48
C GLN A 207 27.70 28.71 -2.36
#